data_AF-A0A971JX94-F1
#
_entry.id   AF-A0A971JX94-F1
#
_cell.length_a   1.000
_cell.length_b   1.000
_cell.length_c   1.000
_cell.angle_alpha   90.00
_cell.angle_beta   90.00
_cell.angle_gamma   90.00
#
_symmetry.space_group_name_H-M   'P 1'
#
loop_
_entity.id
_entity.type
_entity.pdbx_description
1 polymer ?
#
loop_
_entity_poly.entity_id
_entity_poly.type
_entity_poly.pdbx_seq_one_letter_code
_entity_poly.pdbx_strand_id
1 'polypeptide(L)'
;MSLRFRVVEREEHPILCELFRKVIADMRRRGLGQWEWGIYPNADILAEDIAEGILYRMDADERLVGAFVISPRQEEAYHTLAWHFGIFPATLHRLALDPDCFGLGLAQRAMVFVKEEARRLGYDSLRLDTSSENDRALKLFRSSMTREAGTVHFGDPTKTYRCFESPLWEGSPILPIRMHPAFRHGDMTPWGGDDLKKLYGMDIPDQRTGEALVVSTIPGLESRDDMGVRLSTLITRYGKGLVGRDREFPLLLKLISARESLSVQVHPDDAYAREQEGKLGKTEAWLILEAREGAELVYGLQPGTDSMTLASALERGEDIDPLLRRVSVQAGDVFYVPSGMVHAIGGGIVLYEIQQSSDVTYRVWDYGRVNDKGEQRELHIRQALDVINPSLLGEKVRIQPKGAPSGIFRLLSAAAFTLDSVAVDGEWELPPHPESFRILTVLDALHLCWEGSDMALKAGQSVLIPVSCPRLILRGNGRGLIAALR
;
A
#
# COMPACT_ATOMS: atom_id res chain seq x y z
N MET A 1 -13.09 31.13 29.72
CA MET A 1 -11.64 30.95 29.66
C MET A 1 -11.16 31.28 28.26
N SER A 2 -10.51 32.43 28.12
CA SER A 2 -9.84 32.82 26.88
C SER A 2 -8.46 32.16 26.83
N LEU A 3 -8.10 31.55 25.70
CA LEU A 3 -6.76 31.01 25.50
C LEU A 3 -5.95 31.87 24.55
N ARG A 4 -4.70 32.14 24.92
CA ARG A 4 -3.71 32.79 24.07
C ARG A 4 -2.51 31.88 23.89
N PHE A 5 -2.04 31.78 22.66
CA PHE A 5 -0.82 31.05 22.29
C PHE A 5 0.17 32.04 21.67
N ARG A 6 1.44 31.97 22.06
CA ARG A 6 2.52 32.76 21.45
C ARG A 6 3.87 32.13 21.71
N VAL A 7 4.86 32.51 20.90
CA VAL A 7 6.27 32.19 21.17
C VAL A 7 6.69 32.82 22.50
N VAL A 8 7.52 32.08 23.24
CA VAL A 8 8.07 32.49 24.53
C VAL A 8 9.19 33.51 24.34
N GLU A 9 9.23 34.53 25.20
CA GLU A 9 10.29 35.54 25.25
C GLU A 9 11.42 35.11 26.21
N ARG A 10 12.63 35.63 26.00
CA ARG A 10 13.83 35.20 26.74
C ARG A 10 13.70 35.39 28.25
N GLU A 11 13.04 36.46 28.66
CA GLU A 11 12.81 36.86 30.05
C GLU A 11 11.87 35.89 30.78
N GLU A 12 11.12 35.08 30.03
CA GLU A 12 10.12 34.14 30.55
C GLU A 12 10.71 32.75 30.83
N HIS A 13 11.99 32.53 30.49
CA HIS A 13 12.67 31.26 30.73
C HIS A 13 12.53 30.71 32.17
N PRO A 14 12.64 31.53 33.25
CA PRO A 14 12.48 31.01 34.61
C PRO A 14 11.10 30.42 34.90
N ILE A 15 10.02 31.09 34.48
CA ILE A 15 8.65 30.63 34.75
C ILE A 15 8.31 29.37 33.93
N LEU A 16 8.88 29.23 32.73
CA LEU A 16 8.78 27.99 31.95
C LEU A 16 9.50 26.83 32.65
N CYS A 17 10.71 27.07 33.20
CA CYS A 17 11.42 26.05 33.96
C CYS A 17 10.61 25.56 35.18
N GLU A 18 9.90 26.45 35.87
CA GLU A 18 9.00 26.10 36.97
C GLU A 18 7.82 25.22 36.50
N LEU A 19 7.18 25.59 35.38
CA LEU A 19 6.11 24.78 34.77
C LEU A 19 6.59 23.36 34.46
N PHE A 20 7.74 23.22 33.77
CA PHE A 20 8.27 21.89 33.41
C PHE A 20 8.65 21.06 34.64
N ARG A 21 9.27 21.65 35.67
CA ARG A 21 9.54 20.96 36.94
C ARG A 21 8.25 20.45 37.59
N LYS A 22 7.20 21.28 37.61
CA LYS A 22 5.89 20.91 38.15
C LYS A 22 5.26 19.75 37.37
N VAL A 23 5.29 19.81 36.03
CA VAL A 23 4.75 18.76 35.15
C VAL A 23 5.51 17.44 35.34
N ILE A 24 6.83 17.48 35.38
CA ILE A 24 7.67 16.28 35.59
C ILE A 24 7.42 15.68 36.98
N ALA A 25 7.30 16.50 38.02
CA ALA A 25 6.97 16.02 39.36
C ALA A 25 5.60 15.30 39.39
N ASP A 26 4.59 15.85 38.71
CA ASP A 26 3.29 15.19 38.58
C ASP A 26 3.36 13.86 37.82
N MET A 27 4.09 13.85 36.70
CA MET A 27 4.31 12.63 35.91
C MET A 27 4.95 11.53 36.74
N ARG A 28 5.99 11.85 37.53
CA ARG A 28 6.63 10.90 38.45
C ARG A 28 5.67 10.37 39.52
N ARG A 29 4.84 11.23 40.12
CA ARG A 29 3.78 10.79 41.07
C ARG A 29 2.80 9.82 40.45
N ARG A 30 2.58 9.92 39.14
CA ARG A 30 1.70 9.05 38.36
C ARG A 30 2.43 7.82 37.77
N GLY A 31 3.70 7.61 38.12
CA GLY A 31 4.50 6.49 37.64
C GLY A 31 5.04 6.65 36.21
N LEU A 32 4.96 7.84 35.61
CA LEU A 32 5.42 8.10 34.24
C LEU A 32 6.88 8.60 34.23
N GLY A 33 7.80 7.72 33.85
CA GLY A 33 9.24 7.97 33.80
C GLY A 33 9.77 8.47 32.44
N GLN A 34 8.92 9.12 31.62
CA GLN A 34 9.33 9.58 30.28
C GLN A 34 10.26 10.79 30.31
N TRP A 35 10.17 11.64 31.35
CA TRP A 35 10.96 12.86 31.51
C TRP A 35 11.67 12.90 32.86
N GLU A 36 12.87 13.50 32.86
CA GLU A 36 13.70 13.72 34.03
C GLU A 36 14.32 15.11 33.96
N TRP A 37 13.92 15.98 34.89
CA TRP A 37 14.47 17.34 34.96
C TRP A 37 15.98 17.29 35.18
N GLY A 38 16.73 17.99 34.33
CA GLY A 38 18.19 17.97 34.32
C GLY A 38 18.80 16.99 33.32
N ILE A 39 18.02 16.03 32.81
CA ILE A 39 18.37 15.19 31.66
C ILE A 39 17.57 15.66 30.46
N TYR A 40 16.26 15.40 30.45
CA TYR A 40 15.34 15.80 29.38
C TYR A 40 13.90 15.99 29.89
N PRO A 41 13.27 17.16 29.69
CA PRO A 41 13.91 18.43 29.32
C PRO A 41 14.72 19.02 30.49
N ASN A 42 15.59 19.99 30.19
CA ASN A 42 16.38 20.74 31.17
C ASN A 42 16.38 22.24 30.83
N ALA A 43 16.99 23.06 31.69
CA ALA A 43 16.99 24.52 31.52
C ALA A 43 17.67 24.98 30.23
N ASP A 44 18.77 24.34 29.82
CA ASP A 44 19.52 24.72 28.62
C ASP A 44 18.73 24.40 27.36
N ILE A 45 18.10 23.22 27.29
CA ILE A 45 17.19 22.83 26.19
C ILE A 45 16.06 23.85 26.02
N LEU A 46 15.43 24.28 27.12
CA LEU A 46 14.38 25.29 27.05
C LEU A 46 14.92 26.66 26.61
N ALA A 47 16.14 27.03 27.00
CA ALA A 47 16.77 28.27 26.55
C ALA A 47 17.07 28.24 25.05
N GLU A 48 17.53 27.10 24.53
CA GLU A 48 17.74 26.85 23.10
C GLU A 48 16.42 26.93 22.32
N ASP A 49 15.35 26.27 22.79
CA ASP A 49 14.03 26.32 22.14
C ASP A 49 13.46 27.76 22.07
N ILE A 50 13.74 28.59 23.10
CA ILE A 50 13.36 30.01 23.11
C ILE A 50 14.21 30.81 22.13
N ALA A 51 15.52 30.60 22.12
CA ALA A 51 16.44 31.29 21.21
C ALA A 51 16.13 31.01 19.74
N GLU A 52 15.65 29.80 19.42
CA GLU A 52 15.20 29.40 18.09
C GLU A 52 13.79 29.88 17.75
N GLY A 53 13.04 30.39 18.72
CA GLY A 53 11.66 30.86 18.53
C GLY A 53 10.65 29.72 18.28
N ILE A 54 10.95 28.51 18.76
CA ILE A 54 10.13 27.30 18.56
C ILE A 54 9.35 26.87 19.81
N LEU A 55 9.65 27.45 20.99
CA LEU A 55 8.88 27.23 22.22
C LEU A 55 7.68 28.17 22.28
N TYR A 56 6.49 27.58 22.42
CA TYR A 56 5.22 28.28 22.59
C TYR A 56 4.73 28.14 24.03
N ARG A 57 4.16 29.22 24.57
CA ARG A 57 3.36 29.21 25.80
C ARG A 57 1.87 29.26 25.48
N MET A 58 1.09 28.65 26.36
CA MET A 58 -0.36 28.70 26.39
C MET A 58 -0.81 29.36 27.69
N ASP A 59 -1.53 30.47 27.55
CA ASP A 59 -2.07 31.26 28.64
C ASP A 59 -3.59 31.14 28.70
N ALA A 60 -4.13 30.92 29.89
CA ALA A 60 -5.56 30.98 30.19
C ALA A 60 -5.82 32.15 31.14
N ASP A 61 -6.61 33.13 30.67
CA ASP A 61 -6.94 34.32 31.46
C ASP A 61 -5.66 34.96 32.09
N GLU A 62 -4.63 35.14 31.26
CA GLU A 62 -3.28 35.70 31.57
C GLU A 62 -2.36 34.83 32.44
N ARG A 63 -2.81 33.64 32.87
CA ARG A 63 -1.98 32.67 33.59
C ARG A 63 -1.36 31.65 32.64
N LEU A 64 -0.07 31.37 32.80
CA LEU A 64 0.59 30.25 32.12
C LEU A 64 -0.02 28.91 32.54
N VAL A 65 -0.55 28.16 31.58
CA VAL A 65 -1.19 26.85 31.80
C VAL A 65 -0.60 25.72 30.95
N GLY A 66 0.33 26.02 30.05
CA GLY A 66 1.06 25.01 29.30
C GLY A 66 2.12 25.58 28.39
N ALA A 67 2.95 24.69 27.85
CA ALA A 67 3.98 24.99 26.87
C ALA A 67 4.20 23.80 25.93
N PHE A 68 4.69 24.06 24.73
CA PHE A 68 5.03 23.03 23.75
C PHE A 68 5.96 23.58 22.69
N VAL A 69 6.61 22.69 21.95
CA VAL A 69 7.56 23.04 20.88
C VAL A 69 7.04 22.57 19.53
N ILE A 70 7.12 23.44 18.52
CA ILE A 70 6.87 23.10 17.11
C ILE A 70 8.20 23.27 16.38
N SER A 71 8.79 22.18 15.89
CA SER A 71 10.14 22.19 15.31
C SER A 71 10.21 21.38 14.02
N PRO A 72 11.10 21.73 13.07
CA PRO A 72 11.40 20.85 11.92
C PRO A 72 12.27 19.64 12.34
N ARG A 73 12.83 19.66 13.56
CA ARG A 73 13.73 18.61 14.05
C ARG A 73 12.95 17.31 14.29
N GLN A 74 13.43 16.26 13.65
CA GLN A 74 12.96 14.90 13.85
C GLN A 74 13.98 14.10 14.66
N GLU A 75 13.49 13.12 15.41
CA GLU A 75 14.34 12.19 16.13
C GLU A 75 14.95 11.17 15.16
N GLU A 76 16.21 10.80 15.37
CA GLU A 76 16.89 9.79 14.54
C GLU A 76 16.09 8.47 14.47
N ALA A 77 15.46 8.08 15.57
CA ALA A 77 14.64 6.88 15.64
C ALA A 77 13.42 6.92 14.71
N TYR A 78 12.99 8.09 14.22
CA TYR A 78 11.88 8.20 13.27
C TYR A 78 12.24 7.68 11.87
N HIS A 79 13.53 7.52 11.54
CA HIS A 79 13.96 6.97 10.25
C HIS A 79 13.59 5.50 10.05
N THR A 80 13.23 4.78 11.12
CA THR A 80 12.78 3.38 11.03
C THR A 80 11.28 3.24 10.74
N LEU A 81 10.53 4.34 10.70
CA LEU A 81 9.07 4.32 10.56
C LEU A 81 8.62 4.56 9.12
N ALA A 82 7.53 3.89 8.74
CA ALA A 82 6.83 4.12 7.48
C ALA A 82 5.84 5.28 7.64
N TRP A 83 6.33 6.50 7.41
CA TRP A 83 5.50 7.71 7.34
C TRP A 83 4.68 7.73 6.06
N HIS A 84 3.41 8.14 6.15
CA HIS A 84 2.50 8.23 5.01
C HIS A 84 2.27 9.67 4.55
N PHE A 85 2.68 10.67 5.32
CA PHE A 85 2.42 12.07 5.00
C PHE A 85 3.66 12.93 5.06
N GLY A 86 3.72 13.84 4.09
CA GLY A 86 4.59 14.99 4.10
C GLY A 86 6.04 14.74 3.71
N ILE A 87 6.61 15.69 3.00
CA ILE A 87 8.05 15.78 2.73
C ILE A 87 8.71 16.84 3.63
N PHE A 88 7.92 17.75 4.20
CA PHE A 88 8.36 18.79 5.13
C PHE A 88 7.52 18.79 6.43
N PRO A 89 7.74 17.78 7.31
CA PRO A 89 6.98 17.62 8.56
C PRO A 89 7.42 18.58 9.66
N ALA A 90 6.46 19.05 10.45
CA ALA A 90 6.70 19.54 11.80
C ALA A 90 6.68 18.40 12.81
N THR A 91 7.41 18.55 13.90
CA THR A 91 7.32 17.68 15.08
C THR A 91 6.81 18.48 16.28
N LEU A 92 5.79 17.94 16.97
CA LEU A 92 5.36 18.44 18.27
C LEU A 92 6.20 17.79 19.37
N HIS A 93 7.00 18.61 20.04
CA HIS A 93 7.83 18.21 21.16
C HIS A 93 7.33 18.84 22.46
N ARG A 94 7.67 18.21 23.59
CA ARG A 94 7.60 18.83 24.93
C ARG A 94 6.23 19.42 25.29
N LEU A 95 5.12 18.78 24.91
CA LEU A 95 3.77 19.19 25.31
C LEU A 95 3.57 19.05 26.83
N ALA A 96 3.78 20.14 27.54
CA ALA A 96 3.67 20.26 28.99
C ALA A 96 2.42 21.06 29.37
N LEU A 97 1.53 20.46 30.16
CA LEU A 97 0.28 21.09 30.60
C LEU A 97 0.24 21.13 32.12
N ASP A 98 -0.07 22.30 32.69
CA ASP A 98 -0.18 22.46 34.15
C ASP A 98 -1.17 21.42 34.72
N PRO A 99 -0.73 20.53 35.64
CA PRO A 99 -1.58 19.52 36.25
C PRO A 99 -2.82 20.08 36.93
N ASP A 100 -2.75 21.30 37.47
CA ASP A 100 -3.87 21.95 38.15
C ASP A 100 -4.98 22.38 37.17
N CYS A 101 -4.69 22.38 35.87
CA CYS A 101 -5.60 22.80 34.81
C CYS A 101 -6.14 21.61 33.99
N PHE A 102 -5.94 20.38 34.48
CA PHE A 102 -6.45 19.18 33.85
C PHE A 102 -7.98 19.14 33.83
N GLY A 103 -8.55 18.49 32.79
CA GLY A 103 -10.00 18.42 32.60
C GLY A 103 -10.63 19.61 31.88
N LEU A 104 -9.89 20.72 31.68
CA LEU A 104 -10.39 21.92 31.02
C LEU A 104 -10.37 21.86 29.47
N GLY A 105 -10.03 20.71 28.87
CA GLY A 105 -9.91 20.57 27.40
C GLY A 105 -8.70 21.30 26.78
N LEU A 106 -7.70 21.67 27.60
CA LEU A 106 -6.51 22.40 27.16
C LEU A 106 -5.70 21.65 26.10
N ALA A 107 -5.56 20.33 26.26
CA ALA A 107 -4.74 19.52 25.36
C ALA A 107 -5.32 19.47 23.94
N GLN A 108 -6.64 19.32 23.81
CA GLN A 108 -7.32 19.33 22.52
C GLN A 108 -7.18 20.70 21.83
N ARG A 109 -7.33 21.80 22.57
CA ARG A 109 -7.15 23.15 22.01
C ARG A 109 -5.70 23.43 21.63
N ALA A 110 -4.73 22.92 22.38
CA ALA A 110 -3.32 22.96 22.00
C ALA A 110 -3.07 22.20 20.69
N MET A 111 -3.64 20.99 20.52
CA MET A 111 -3.49 20.23 19.27
C MET A 111 -4.08 20.95 18.05
N VAL A 112 -5.22 21.65 18.21
CA VAL A 112 -5.79 22.48 17.14
C VAL A 112 -4.83 23.60 16.75
N PHE A 113 -4.36 24.37 17.75
CA PHE A 113 -3.40 25.45 17.50
C PHE A 113 -2.11 24.94 16.86
N VAL A 114 -1.54 23.83 17.36
CA VAL A 114 -0.30 23.25 16.82
C VAL A 114 -0.43 22.93 15.34
N LYS A 115 -1.56 22.36 14.89
CA LYS A 115 -1.78 22.07 13.47
C LYS A 115 -1.94 23.33 12.63
N GLU A 116 -2.70 24.30 13.13
CA GLU A 116 -2.89 25.60 12.44
C GLU A 116 -1.57 26.35 12.30
N GLU A 117 -0.79 26.39 13.38
CA GLU A 117 0.50 27.07 13.42
C GLU A 117 1.55 26.35 12.57
N ALA A 118 1.63 25.01 12.64
CA ALA A 118 2.52 24.25 11.78
C ALA A 118 2.19 24.48 10.29
N ARG A 119 0.90 24.53 9.94
CA ARG A 119 0.48 24.88 8.57
C ARG A 119 0.88 26.31 8.20
N ARG A 120 0.71 27.28 9.10
CA ARG A 120 1.09 28.68 8.89
C ARG A 120 2.60 28.83 8.67
N LEU A 121 3.39 28.01 9.34
CA LEU A 121 4.86 27.95 9.21
C LEU A 121 5.32 27.22 7.93
N GLY A 122 4.41 26.68 7.13
CA GLY A 122 4.71 26.05 5.84
C GLY A 122 4.95 24.55 5.89
N TYR A 123 4.74 23.91 7.05
CA TYR A 123 4.82 22.45 7.15
C TYR A 123 3.62 21.79 6.46
N ASP A 124 3.84 20.58 5.95
CA ASP A 124 2.82 19.81 5.24
C ASP A 124 2.20 18.69 6.10
N SER A 125 2.87 18.32 7.19
CA SER A 125 2.44 17.24 8.08
C SER A 125 2.91 17.51 9.51
N LEU A 126 2.28 16.84 10.46
CA LEU A 126 2.64 16.88 11.88
C LEU A 126 2.97 15.48 12.35
N ARG A 127 4.12 15.33 13.00
CA ARG A 127 4.60 14.10 13.67
C ARG A 127 4.74 14.37 15.16
N LEU A 128 4.56 13.32 15.96
CA LEU A 128 4.79 13.36 17.40
C LEU A 128 4.93 11.95 17.97
N ASP A 129 5.41 11.86 19.20
CA ASP A 129 5.42 10.63 19.97
C ASP A 129 4.98 10.82 21.42
N THR A 130 4.75 9.71 22.10
CA THR A 130 4.65 9.64 23.55
C THR A 130 5.04 8.26 24.04
N SER A 131 5.46 8.16 25.30
CA SER A 131 5.62 6.87 25.99
C SER A 131 4.36 6.03 25.85
N SER A 132 4.55 4.73 25.61
CA SER A 132 3.47 3.73 25.56
C SER A 132 2.75 3.56 26.90
N GLU A 133 3.33 4.04 28.00
CA GLU A 133 2.74 4.03 29.34
C GLU A 133 1.85 5.26 29.61
N ASN A 134 1.89 6.27 28.72
CA ASN A 134 1.14 7.51 28.90
C ASN A 134 -0.26 7.43 28.29
N ASP A 135 -1.16 6.68 28.93
CA ASP A 135 -2.54 6.45 28.46
C ASP A 135 -3.31 7.73 28.12
N ARG A 136 -3.06 8.81 28.87
CA ARG A 136 -3.71 10.09 28.64
C ARG A 136 -3.26 10.73 27.32
N ALA A 137 -1.96 10.74 27.05
CA ALA A 137 -1.42 11.25 25.78
C ALA A 137 -1.85 10.34 24.63
N LEU A 138 -1.82 9.01 24.81
CA LEU A 138 -2.30 8.05 23.81
C LEU A 138 -3.77 8.29 23.44
N LYS A 139 -4.64 8.51 24.42
CA LYS A 139 -6.07 8.82 24.16
C LYS A 139 -6.23 10.12 23.39
N LEU A 140 -5.48 11.16 23.77
CA LEU A 140 -5.48 12.44 23.06
C LEU A 140 -5.04 12.24 21.61
N PHE A 141 -3.86 11.66 21.38
CA PHE A 141 -3.26 11.55 20.05
C PHE A 141 -4.06 10.63 19.12
N ARG A 142 -4.64 9.54 19.62
CA ARG A 142 -5.57 8.72 18.83
C ARG A 142 -6.83 9.48 18.38
N SER A 143 -7.27 10.48 19.15
CA SER A 143 -8.43 11.30 18.80
C SER A 143 -8.09 12.53 17.96
N SER A 144 -6.83 13.00 18.01
CA SER A 144 -6.40 14.25 17.39
C SER A 144 -5.51 14.03 16.16
N MET A 145 -4.90 12.86 15.99
CA MET A 145 -4.02 12.53 14.87
C MET A 145 -4.71 11.58 13.88
N THR A 146 -4.18 11.49 12.67
CA THR A 146 -4.80 10.73 11.57
C THR A 146 -4.49 9.25 11.67
N ARG A 147 -3.27 8.90 12.10
CA ARG A 147 -2.87 7.52 12.36
C ARG A 147 -1.74 7.42 13.38
N GLU A 148 -1.60 6.23 13.93
CA GLU A 148 -0.37 5.75 14.55
C GLU A 148 0.56 5.25 13.44
N ALA A 149 1.81 5.71 13.43
CA ALA A 149 2.81 5.40 12.42
C ALA A 149 3.74 4.24 12.80
N GLY A 150 3.77 3.88 14.09
CA GLY A 150 4.56 2.77 14.61
C GLY A 150 5.14 3.07 15.99
N THR A 151 6.16 2.31 16.37
CA THR A 151 6.83 2.41 17.66
C THR A 151 8.33 2.60 17.51
N VAL A 152 8.93 3.40 18.40
CA VAL A 152 10.37 3.66 18.46
C VAL A 152 10.91 3.51 19.88
N HIS A 153 12.25 3.45 19.99
CA HIS A 153 12.98 3.41 21.25
C HIS A 153 14.04 4.52 21.26
N PHE A 154 14.11 5.29 22.35
CA PHE A 154 15.08 6.39 22.50
C PHE A 154 16.16 6.01 23.51
N GLY A 155 17.28 5.46 23.02
CA GLY A 155 18.46 5.09 23.83
C GLY A 155 18.27 3.88 24.77
N ASP A 156 17.15 3.81 25.48
CA ASP A 156 16.74 2.70 26.33
C ASP A 156 15.76 1.77 25.56
N PRO A 157 16.17 0.54 25.21
CA PRO A 157 15.33 -0.39 24.45
C PRO A 157 14.13 -0.91 25.26
N THR A 158 14.11 -0.74 26.58
CA THR A 158 12.97 -1.15 27.42
C THR A 158 11.82 -0.16 27.40
N LYS A 159 12.08 1.09 26.97
CA LYS A 159 11.06 2.14 26.85
C LYS A 159 10.59 2.24 25.42
N THR A 160 9.29 2.04 25.22
CA THR A 160 8.66 2.09 23.89
C THR A 160 7.82 3.35 23.76
N TYR A 161 7.96 4.04 22.64
CA TYR A 161 7.22 5.25 22.31
C TYR A 161 6.35 5.01 21.09
N ARG A 162 5.09 5.43 21.14
CA ARG A 162 4.16 5.35 19.99
C ARG A 162 4.20 6.66 19.23
N CYS A 163 4.40 6.56 17.93
CA CYS A 163 4.50 7.70 17.03
C CYS A 163 3.20 7.88 16.24
N PHE A 164 2.83 9.13 16.00
CA PHE A 164 1.60 9.51 15.30
C PHE A 164 1.90 10.53 14.21
N GLU A 165 1.06 10.54 13.17
CA GLU A 165 1.12 11.55 12.11
C GLU A 165 -0.25 12.05 11.66
N SER A 166 -0.25 13.25 11.08
CA SER A 166 -1.38 13.84 10.37
C SER A 166 -0.89 14.69 9.19
N PRO A 167 -1.56 14.65 8.03
CA PRO A 167 -1.47 15.74 7.07
C PRO A 167 -2.04 17.03 7.71
N LEU A 168 -1.48 18.17 7.35
CA LEU A 168 -1.93 19.48 7.87
C LEU A 168 -3.05 20.10 7.02
N TRP A 169 -3.22 19.66 5.78
CA TRP A 169 -4.29 20.10 4.87
C TRP A 169 -4.51 19.09 3.74
N GLU A 170 -5.53 19.30 2.91
CA GLU A 170 -5.98 18.31 1.91
C GLU A 170 -4.92 18.00 0.82
N GLY A 171 -4.10 18.97 0.44
CA GLY A 171 -3.02 18.77 -0.53
C GLY A 171 -1.65 18.50 0.10
N SER A 172 -1.60 18.19 1.40
CA SER A 172 -0.40 17.56 1.98
C SER A 172 -0.05 16.30 1.19
N PRO A 173 1.21 16.12 0.78
CA PRO A 173 1.57 14.99 -0.06
C PRO A 173 1.42 13.69 0.72
N ILE A 174 0.86 12.68 0.06
CA ILE A 174 0.83 11.31 0.59
C ILE A 174 2.04 10.58 0.01
N LEU A 175 2.85 10.01 0.90
CA LEU A 175 4.06 9.30 0.52
C LEU A 175 3.74 7.92 -0.07
N PRO A 176 4.65 7.34 -0.89
CA PRO A 176 4.47 5.99 -1.42
C PRO A 176 4.27 4.95 -0.31
N ILE A 177 3.30 4.04 -0.48
CA ILE A 177 2.93 3.04 0.54
C ILE A 177 3.34 1.65 0.07
N ARG A 178 4.25 0.99 0.78
CA ARG A 178 4.58 -0.42 0.53
C ARG A 178 3.37 -1.29 0.83
N MET A 179 3.05 -2.20 -0.09
CA MET A 179 1.92 -3.11 0.04
C MET A 179 2.40 -4.54 0.31
N HIS A 180 1.79 -5.16 1.31
CA HIS A 180 1.99 -6.57 1.68
C HIS A 180 0.78 -7.40 1.26
N PRO A 181 1.00 -8.55 0.61
CA PRO A 181 -0.07 -9.34 0.04
C PRO A 181 -0.91 -10.06 1.09
N ALA A 182 -2.17 -10.34 0.73
CA ALA A 182 -2.90 -11.48 1.26
C ALA A 182 -2.66 -12.70 0.35
N PHE A 183 -2.79 -13.93 0.87
CA PHE A 183 -2.51 -15.14 0.10
C PHE A 183 -3.75 -16.00 -0.07
N ARG A 184 -3.87 -16.64 -1.25
CA ARG A 184 -4.69 -17.85 -1.41
C ARG A 184 -3.77 -19.06 -1.49
N HIS A 185 -4.08 -20.08 -0.69
CA HIS A 185 -3.23 -21.24 -0.48
C HIS A 185 -4.06 -22.49 -0.14
N GLY A 186 -3.41 -23.63 0.03
CA GLY A 186 -4.08 -24.89 0.39
C GLY A 186 -5.12 -25.33 -0.65
N ASP A 187 -6.33 -25.64 -0.19
CA ASP A 187 -7.41 -26.17 -1.03
C ASP A 187 -8.04 -25.11 -1.95
N MET A 188 -7.80 -23.81 -1.68
CA MET A 188 -8.21 -22.73 -2.58
C MET A 188 -7.38 -22.74 -3.87
N THR A 189 -6.12 -23.16 -3.77
CA THR A 189 -5.15 -23.20 -4.86
C THR A 189 -4.41 -24.53 -4.84
N PRO A 190 -5.08 -25.66 -5.14
CA PRO A 190 -4.45 -26.98 -5.11
C PRO A 190 -3.27 -27.09 -6.09
N TRP A 191 -3.32 -26.26 -7.14
CA TRP A 191 -2.29 -26.07 -8.17
C TRP A 191 -1.09 -25.21 -7.73
N GLY A 192 -1.16 -24.59 -6.55
CA GLY A 192 -0.18 -23.63 -6.06
C GLY A 192 1.19 -24.25 -5.75
N GLY A 193 2.18 -23.39 -5.51
CA GLY A 193 3.57 -23.80 -5.27
C GLY A 193 4.25 -23.00 -4.16
N ASP A 194 5.58 -23.12 -4.10
CA ASP A 194 6.43 -22.37 -3.17
C ASP A 194 7.41 -21.42 -3.87
N ASP A 195 7.23 -21.20 -5.17
CA ASP A 195 8.16 -20.40 -5.99
C ASP A 195 8.15 -18.92 -5.59
N LEU A 196 7.04 -18.37 -5.08
CA LEU A 196 7.00 -17.00 -4.53
C LEU A 196 7.96 -16.81 -3.35
N LYS A 197 8.13 -17.84 -2.51
CA LYS A 197 9.11 -17.82 -1.42
C LYS A 197 10.52 -17.94 -1.94
N LYS A 198 10.77 -18.85 -2.89
CA LYS A 198 12.11 -19.10 -3.45
C LYS A 198 12.65 -17.91 -4.25
N LEU A 199 11.79 -17.28 -5.05
CA LEU A 199 12.18 -16.20 -5.96
C LEU A 199 12.18 -14.83 -5.26
N TYR A 200 11.20 -14.57 -4.40
CA TYR A 200 10.97 -13.24 -3.83
C TYR A 200 11.07 -13.18 -2.30
N GLY A 201 11.37 -14.30 -1.63
CA GLY A 201 11.49 -14.35 -0.18
C GLY A 201 10.17 -14.07 0.57
N MET A 202 9.03 -14.24 -0.10
CA MET A 202 7.72 -14.00 0.51
C MET A 202 7.44 -15.00 1.64
N ASP A 203 6.83 -14.51 2.71
CA ASP A 203 6.38 -15.33 3.84
C ASP A 203 5.05 -16.03 3.49
N ILE A 204 5.17 -17.07 2.67
CA ILE A 204 4.01 -17.83 2.18
C ILE A 204 3.44 -18.76 3.28
N PRO A 205 2.11 -18.93 3.37
CA PRO A 205 1.50 -19.77 4.41
C PRO A 205 1.84 -21.27 4.28
N ASP A 206 1.92 -21.80 3.06
CA ASP A 206 2.22 -23.21 2.79
C ASP A 206 2.79 -23.44 1.37
N GLN A 207 3.14 -24.70 1.06
CA GLN A 207 3.71 -25.11 -0.25
C GLN A 207 2.67 -25.20 -1.39
N ARG A 208 1.39 -24.93 -1.12
CA ARG A 208 0.30 -24.82 -2.08
C ARG A 208 -0.17 -23.36 -2.20
N THR A 209 0.71 -22.39 -1.95
CA THR A 209 0.40 -20.97 -2.12
C THR A 209 0.37 -20.62 -3.61
N GLY A 210 -0.83 -20.43 -4.15
CA GLY A 210 -1.02 -20.16 -5.59
C GLY A 210 -1.08 -18.68 -5.94
N GLU A 211 -1.65 -17.84 -5.07
CA GLU A 211 -1.84 -16.41 -5.34
C GLU A 211 -1.36 -15.56 -4.16
N ALA A 212 -0.58 -14.53 -4.47
CA ALA A 212 -0.33 -13.39 -3.60
C ALA A 212 -1.09 -12.19 -4.16
N LEU A 213 -2.13 -11.72 -3.46
CA LEU A 213 -2.93 -10.56 -3.82
C LEU A 213 -2.23 -9.30 -3.29
N VAL A 214 -1.30 -8.78 -4.09
CA VAL A 214 -0.35 -7.74 -3.70
C VAL A 214 -1.00 -6.37 -3.53
N VAL A 215 -1.94 -6.02 -4.41
CA VAL A 215 -2.78 -4.83 -4.25
C VAL A 215 -4.22 -5.25 -4.46
N SER A 216 -4.96 -5.33 -3.35
CA SER A 216 -6.30 -5.91 -3.32
C SER A 216 -7.16 -5.25 -2.27
N THR A 217 -8.42 -5.01 -2.63
CA THR A 217 -9.51 -4.64 -1.72
C THR A 217 -10.59 -5.72 -1.63
N ILE A 218 -10.33 -6.93 -2.13
CA ILE A 218 -11.29 -8.05 -2.02
C ILE A 218 -11.48 -8.37 -0.53
N PRO A 219 -12.73 -8.38 -0.01
CA PRO A 219 -13.00 -8.70 1.39
C PRO A 219 -12.39 -10.05 1.81
N GLY A 220 -11.62 -10.03 2.90
CA GLY A 220 -10.91 -11.22 3.41
C GLY A 220 -9.56 -11.47 2.75
N LEU A 221 -9.26 -10.79 1.65
CA LEU A 221 -8.00 -10.87 0.90
C LEU A 221 -7.44 -9.48 0.61
N GLU A 222 -7.65 -8.53 1.52
CA GLU A 222 -7.11 -7.17 1.38
C GLU A 222 -5.61 -7.14 1.65
N SER A 223 -4.85 -6.50 0.75
CA SER A 223 -3.45 -6.15 0.98
C SER A 223 -3.30 -5.11 2.10
N ARG A 224 -2.12 -5.02 2.71
CA ARG A 224 -1.87 -4.19 3.91
C ARG A 224 -0.64 -3.30 3.78
N ASP A 225 -0.59 -2.19 4.53
CA ASP A 225 0.64 -1.39 4.71
C ASP A 225 1.63 -2.07 5.67
N ASP A 226 2.79 -1.44 5.89
CA ASP A 226 3.82 -1.90 6.85
C ASP A 226 3.31 -2.02 8.30
N MET A 227 2.18 -1.38 8.63
CA MET A 227 1.51 -1.45 9.94
C MET A 227 0.35 -2.46 9.97
N GLY A 228 0.15 -3.23 8.90
CA GLY A 228 -0.93 -4.22 8.81
C GLY A 228 -2.31 -3.62 8.54
N VAL A 229 -2.41 -2.32 8.22
CA VAL A 229 -3.67 -1.65 7.90
C VAL A 229 -4.11 -2.02 6.49
N ARG A 230 -5.34 -2.51 6.34
CA ARG A 230 -5.91 -2.93 5.05
C ARG A 230 -6.02 -1.76 4.07
N LEU A 231 -5.77 -2.03 2.79
CA LEU A 231 -5.90 -1.05 1.71
C LEU A 231 -7.29 -0.40 1.67
N SER A 232 -8.36 -1.16 1.88
CA SER A 232 -9.72 -0.62 1.96
C SER A 232 -9.89 0.43 3.08
N THR A 233 -9.19 0.25 4.20
CA THR A 233 -9.17 1.22 5.31
C THR A 233 -8.34 2.46 4.95
N LEU A 234 -7.21 2.28 4.24
CA LEU A 234 -6.39 3.40 3.77
C LEU A 234 -7.16 4.26 2.76
N ILE A 235 -7.87 3.65 1.80
CA ILE A 235 -8.71 4.36 0.84
C ILE A 235 -9.81 5.14 1.55
N THR A 236 -10.51 4.51 2.50
CA THR A 236 -11.54 5.20 3.29
C THR A 236 -10.98 6.39 4.08
N ARG A 237 -9.74 6.27 4.58
CA ARG A 237 -9.10 7.29 5.41
C ARG A 237 -8.50 8.43 4.59
N TYR A 238 -7.87 8.14 3.46
CA TYR A 238 -7.10 9.10 2.66
C TYR A 238 -7.85 9.61 1.43
N GLY A 239 -8.91 8.90 1.00
CA GLY A 239 -9.80 9.29 -0.08
C GLY A 239 -9.10 9.59 -1.40
N LYS A 240 -9.51 10.68 -2.05
CA LYS A 240 -9.03 11.08 -3.37
C LYS A 240 -7.53 11.39 -3.42
N GLY A 241 -6.93 11.83 -2.31
CA GLY A 241 -5.47 12.03 -2.27
C GLY A 241 -4.69 10.74 -2.54
N LEU A 242 -5.25 9.58 -2.14
CA LEU A 242 -4.62 8.29 -2.39
C LEU A 242 -4.89 7.78 -3.80
N VAL A 243 -6.17 7.66 -4.19
CA VAL A 243 -6.56 6.93 -5.42
C VAL A 243 -7.26 7.78 -6.48
N GLY A 244 -7.47 9.07 -6.25
CA GLY A 244 -8.18 9.99 -7.16
C GLY A 244 -9.70 9.80 -7.17
N ARG A 245 -10.22 8.93 -6.29
CA ARG A 245 -11.63 8.54 -6.19
C ARG A 245 -11.98 8.21 -4.74
N ASP A 246 -13.28 8.09 -4.43
CA ASP A 246 -13.70 7.99 -3.04
C ASP A 246 -13.54 6.59 -2.42
N ARG A 247 -14.11 5.54 -3.03
CA ARG A 247 -14.21 4.22 -2.36
C ARG A 247 -13.91 3.01 -3.23
N GLU A 248 -14.29 3.00 -4.50
CA GLU A 248 -14.08 1.84 -5.35
C GLU A 248 -12.62 1.76 -5.81
N PHE A 249 -11.95 0.67 -5.48
CA PHE A 249 -10.63 0.37 -6.01
C PHE A 249 -10.78 -0.48 -7.28
N PRO A 250 -10.37 0.04 -8.45
CA PRO A 250 -10.74 -0.55 -9.74
C PRO A 250 -9.84 -1.69 -10.22
N LEU A 251 -8.70 -1.91 -9.57
CA LEU A 251 -7.69 -2.89 -10.00
C LEU A 251 -7.44 -3.95 -8.94
N LEU A 252 -7.00 -5.10 -9.39
CA LEU A 252 -6.43 -6.15 -8.55
C LEU A 252 -5.09 -6.54 -9.16
N LEU A 253 -4.04 -6.46 -8.34
CA LEU A 253 -2.73 -6.96 -8.70
C LEU A 253 -2.42 -8.24 -7.94
N LYS A 254 -1.99 -9.28 -8.65
CA LYS A 254 -1.50 -10.53 -8.07
C LYS A 254 -0.12 -10.93 -8.61
N LEU A 255 0.60 -11.67 -7.78
CA LEU A 255 1.61 -12.62 -8.26
C LEU A 255 1.03 -14.02 -8.13
N ILE A 256 1.12 -14.80 -9.20
CA ILE A 256 0.60 -16.16 -9.28
C ILE A 256 1.77 -17.12 -9.41
N SER A 257 1.75 -18.22 -8.64
CA SER A 257 2.71 -19.31 -8.72
C SER A 257 1.97 -20.62 -9.01
N ALA A 258 1.94 -21.01 -10.28
CA ALA A 258 1.31 -22.21 -10.77
C ALA A 258 2.31 -23.36 -10.83
N ARG A 259 2.25 -24.28 -9.87
CA ARG A 259 3.01 -25.55 -9.94
C ARG A 259 2.37 -26.50 -10.95
N GLU A 260 1.04 -26.51 -10.98
CA GLU A 260 0.21 -27.31 -11.89
C GLU A 260 -0.75 -26.39 -12.66
N SER A 261 -1.36 -26.91 -13.73
CA SER A 261 -2.29 -26.13 -14.54
C SER A 261 -3.52 -25.69 -13.75
N LEU A 262 -3.90 -24.42 -13.92
CA LEU A 262 -5.17 -23.89 -13.45
C LEU A 262 -6.31 -24.37 -14.35
N SER A 263 -7.54 -24.30 -13.86
CA SER A 263 -8.72 -24.62 -14.66
C SER A 263 -8.83 -23.71 -15.88
N VAL A 264 -9.37 -24.25 -16.97
CA VAL A 264 -9.75 -23.45 -18.13
C VAL A 264 -11.00 -22.65 -17.79
N GLN A 265 -10.94 -21.36 -18.09
CA GLN A 265 -11.92 -20.39 -17.65
C GLN A 265 -12.15 -19.28 -18.67
N VAL A 266 -13.22 -18.53 -18.45
CA VAL A 266 -13.58 -17.32 -19.18
C VAL A 266 -14.12 -16.28 -18.19
N HIS A 267 -14.01 -15.01 -18.57
CA HIS A 267 -14.40 -13.87 -17.75
C HIS A 267 -15.42 -12.99 -18.47
N PRO A 268 -16.48 -12.53 -17.78
CA PRO A 268 -17.46 -11.61 -18.34
C PRO A 268 -16.90 -10.19 -18.53
N ASP A 269 -17.58 -9.41 -19.38
CA ASP A 269 -17.42 -7.97 -19.45
C ASP A 269 -18.18 -7.25 -18.31
N ASP A 270 -18.05 -5.92 -18.25
CA ASP A 270 -18.71 -5.11 -17.21
C ASP A 270 -20.24 -5.16 -17.28
N ALA A 271 -20.82 -5.31 -18.47
CA ALA A 271 -22.28 -5.31 -18.63
C ALA A 271 -22.87 -6.60 -18.06
N TYR A 272 -22.35 -7.75 -18.49
CA TYR A 272 -22.80 -9.06 -18.02
C TYR A 272 -22.50 -9.25 -16.53
N ALA A 273 -21.31 -8.87 -16.06
CA ALA A 273 -20.94 -9.02 -14.65
C ALA A 273 -21.81 -8.17 -13.71
N ARG A 274 -22.20 -6.96 -14.14
CA ARG A 274 -23.11 -6.13 -13.34
C ARG A 274 -24.51 -6.72 -13.26
N GLU A 275 -25.01 -7.24 -14.37
CA GLU A 275 -26.35 -7.83 -14.44
C GLU A 275 -26.45 -9.14 -13.65
N GLN A 276 -25.47 -10.04 -13.82
CA GLN A 276 -25.53 -11.39 -13.25
C GLN A 276 -24.89 -11.51 -11.87
N GLU A 277 -23.86 -10.71 -11.58
CA GLU A 277 -23.03 -10.87 -10.37
C GLU A 277 -23.01 -9.61 -9.47
N GLY A 278 -23.52 -8.48 -9.97
CA GLY A 278 -23.40 -7.18 -9.29
C GLY A 278 -21.95 -6.69 -9.14
N LYS A 279 -21.05 -7.16 -10.02
CA LYS A 279 -19.59 -6.91 -9.95
C LYS A 279 -19.06 -6.26 -11.23
N LEU A 280 -17.79 -5.84 -11.20
CA LEU A 280 -17.06 -5.46 -12.41
C LEU A 280 -16.80 -6.70 -13.28
N GLY A 281 -16.67 -6.48 -14.58
CA GLY A 281 -16.10 -7.45 -15.50
C GLY A 281 -14.64 -7.71 -15.16
N LYS A 282 -14.02 -8.60 -15.94
CA LYS A 282 -12.66 -9.04 -15.66
C LYS A 282 -11.86 -9.21 -16.95
N THR A 283 -11.26 -8.09 -17.36
CA THR A 283 -10.12 -8.07 -18.28
C THR A 283 -8.81 -8.06 -17.50
N GLU A 284 -7.79 -8.72 -18.05
CA GLU A 284 -6.51 -8.96 -17.40
C GLU A 284 -5.32 -8.75 -18.34
N ALA A 285 -4.13 -8.63 -17.75
CA ALA A 285 -2.88 -8.76 -18.44
C ALA A 285 -1.88 -9.52 -17.58
N TRP A 286 -1.12 -10.41 -18.22
CA TRP A 286 -0.13 -11.26 -17.57
C TRP A 286 1.26 -10.93 -18.08
N LEU A 287 2.22 -10.80 -17.16
CA LEU A 287 3.63 -10.88 -17.48
C LEU A 287 4.18 -12.18 -16.89
N ILE A 288 4.78 -13.01 -17.74
CA ILE A 288 5.50 -14.20 -17.31
C ILE A 288 6.79 -13.77 -16.61
N LEU A 289 6.89 -14.04 -15.32
CA LEU A 289 8.06 -13.74 -14.51
C LEU A 289 9.08 -14.89 -14.61
N GLU A 290 8.60 -16.12 -14.47
CA GLU A 290 9.37 -17.35 -14.62
C GLU A 290 8.53 -18.40 -15.33
N ALA A 291 9.19 -19.25 -16.14
CA ALA A 291 8.55 -20.35 -16.84
C ALA A 291 9.53 -21.53 -16.95
N ARG A 292 9.07 -22.73 -16.58
CA ARG A 292 9.81 -23.98 -16.81
C ARG A 292 9.85 -24.31 -18.30
N GLU A 293 10.83 -25.11 -18.70
CA GLU A 293 10.92 -25.63 -20.06
C GLU A 293 9.63 -26.36 -20.44
N GLY A 294 9.07 -26.04 -21.61
CA GLY A 294 7.80 -26.59 -22.08
C GLY A 294 6.55 -26.02 -21.41
N ALA A 295 6.66 -24.98 -20.57
CA ALA A 295 5.49 -24.31 -20.01
C ALA A 295 4.68 -23.59 -21.08
N GLU A 296 3.35 -23.65 -20.96
CA GLU A 296 2.41 -23.10 -21.92
C GLU A 296 1.21 -22.44 -21.22
N LEU A 297 0.54 -21.55 -21.93
CA LEU A 297 -0.79 -21.05 -21.58
C LEU A 297 -1.83 -21.67 -22.51
N VAL A 298 -3.05 -21.84 -22.01
CA VAL A 298 -4.23 -21.85 -22.87
C VAL A 298 -4.58 -20.39 -23.15
N TYR A 299 -4.60 -20.00 -24.41
CA TYR A 299 -4.75 -18.60 -24.83
C TYR A 299 -5.60 -18.49 -26.11
N GLY A 300 -6.92 -18.58 -25.90
CA GLY A 300 -7.94 -18.67 -26.92
C GLY A 300 -8.31 -20.11 -27.30
N LEU A 301 -9.22 -20.23 -28.26
CA LEU A 301 -9.59 -21.50 -28.89
C LEU A 301 -8.79 -21.71 -30.18
N GLN A 302 -8.74 -22.96 -30.64
CA GLN A 302 -8.13 -23.29 -31.93
C GLN A 302 -8.85 -22.54 -33.06
N PRO A 303 -8.12 -22.01 -34.06
CA PRO A 303 -8.74 -21.39 -35.21
C PRO A 303 -9.72 -22.36 -35.89
N GLY A 304 -10.97 -21.93 -36.05
CA GLY A 304 -12.04 -22.74 -36.64
C GLY A 304 -12.96 -23.43 -35.63
N THR A 305 -12.69 -23.37 -34.33
CA THR A 305 -13.66 -23.79 -33.30
C THR A 305 -14.81 -22.78 -33.25
N ASP A 306 -16.03 -23.23 -33.59
CA ASP A 306 -17.25 -22.43 -33.47
C ASP A 306 -17.99 -22.65 -32.14
N SER A 307 -18.92 -21.75 -31.81
CA SER A 307 -19.69 -21.79 -30.56
C SER A 307 -20.51 -23.07 -30.41
N MET A 308 -21.00 -23.64 -31.52
CA MET A 308 -21.85 -24.84 -31.49
C MET A 308 -21.03 -26.09 -31.13
N THR A 309 -19.84 -26.22 -31.71
CA THR A 309 -18.89 -27.30 -31.42
C THR A 309 -18.46 -27.23 -29.97
N LEU A 310 -18.10 -26.02 -29.49
CA LEU A 310 -17.70 -25.82 -28.09
C LEU A 310 -18.85 -26.12 -27.11
N ALA A 311 -20.05 -25.59 -27.38
CA ALA A 311 -21.22 -25.83 -26.53
C ALA A 311 -21.55 -27.32 -26.44
N SER A 312 -21.58 -28.04 -27.57
CA SER A 312 -21.85 -29.47 -27.57
C SER A 312 -20.82 -30.27 -26.77
N ALA A 313 -19.53 -29.91 -26.83
CA ALA A 313 -18.49 -30.59 -26.06
C ALA A 313 -18.64 -30.33 -24.55
N LEU A 314 -18.87 -29.07 -24.17
CA LEU A 314 -19.04 -28.66 -22.77
C LEU A 314 -20.29 -29.27 -22.12
N GLU A 315 -21.43 -29.27 -22.82
CA GLU A 315 -22.70 -29.82 -22.31
C GLU A 315 -22.63 -31.35 -22.11
N ARG A 316 -21.83 -32.04 -22.91
CA ARG A 316 -21.60 -33.49 -22.81
C ARG A 316 -20.50 -33.85 -21.81
N GLY A 317 -19.79 -32.86 -21.24
CA GLY A 317 -18.65 -33.09 -20.36
C GLY A 317 -17.47 -33.78 -21.07
N GLU A 318 -17.31 -33.53 -22.37
CA GLU A 318 -16.22 -34.08 -23.18
C GLU A 318 -14.87 -33.38 -22.86
N ASP A 319 -13.77 -34.02 -23.24
CA ASP A 319 -12.44 -33.40 -23.18
C ASP A 319 -12.35 -32.29 -24.24
N ILE A 320 -12.20 -31.05 -23.78
CA ILE A 320 -12.11 -29.87 -24.66
C ILE A 320 -10.67 -29.51 -25.03
N ASP A 321 -9.63 -30.18 -24.51
CA ASP A 321 -8.23 -29.86 -24.80
C ASP A 321 -7.92 -29.74 -26.32
N PRO A 322 -8.47 -30.59 -27.21
CA PRO A 322 -8.27 -30.46 -28.65
C PRO A 322 -8.82 -29.15 -29.25
N LEU A 323 -9.74 -28.48 -28.56
CA LEU A 323 -10.32 -27.19 -28.96
C LEU A 323 -9.52 -26.00 -28.42
N LEU A 324 -8.57 -26.23 -27.52
CA LEU A 324 -7.81 -25.17 -26.85
C LEU A 324 -6.57 -24.80 -27.65
N ARG A 325 -6.31 -23.50 -27.78
CA ARG A 325 -5.07 -23.00 -28.36
C ARG A 325 -4.01 -22.89 -27.26
N ARG A 326 -2.94 -23.69 -27.38
CA ARG A 326 -1.79 -23.66 -26.49
C ARG A 326 -0.69 -22.77 -27.04
N VAL A 327 -0.07 -21.96 -26.18
CA VAL A 327 1.00 -21.03 -26.54
C VAL A 327 2.16 -21.19 -25.55
N SER A 328 3.34 -21.55 -26.06
CA SER A 328 4.54 -21.66 -25.24
C SER A 328 5.02 -20.30 -24.72
N VAL A 329 5.52 -20.31 -23.49
CA VAL A 329 5.91 -19.09 -22.78
C VAL A 329 7.35 -19.13 -22.27
N GLN A 330 7.89 -17.95 -22.02
CA GLN A 330 9.18 -17.73 -21.38
C GLN A 330 9.11 -16.43 -20.56
N ALA A 331 10.05 -16.26 -19.63
CA ALA A 331 10.17 -15.03 -18.85
C ALA A 331 10.22 -13.78 -19.76
N GLY A 332 9.50 -12.74 -19.35
CA GLY A 332 9.38 -11.48 -20.06
C GLY A 332 8.28 -11.42 -21.13
N ASP A 333 7.61 -12.54 -21.44
CA ASP A 333 6.43 -12.53 -22.32
C ASP A 333 5.23 -11.88 -21.62
N VAL A 334 4.49 -11.04 -22.35
CA VAL A 334 3.32 -10.30 -21.87
C VAL A 334 2.10 -10.65 -22.73
N PHE A 335 0.98 -10.93 -22.06
CA PHE A 335 -0.28 -11.35 -22.67
C PHE A 335 -1.42 -10.44 -22.22
N TYR A 336 -2.32 -10.10 -23.14
CA TYR A 336 -3.57 -9.43 -22.84
C TYR A 336 -4.73 -10.42 -22.84
N VAL A 337 -5.54 -10.45 -21.80
CA VAL A 337 -6.68 -11.36 -21.69
C VAL A 337 -7.96 -10.53 -21.61
N PRO A 338 -8.58 -10.17 -22.75
CA PRO A 338 -9.86 -9.48 -22.74
C PRO A 338 -10.97 -10.40 -22.21
N SER A 339 -12.03 -9.78 -21.66
CA SER A 339 -13.26 -10.50 -21.32
C SER A 339 -13.79 -11.30 -22.53
N GLY A 340 -14.30 -12.50 -22.27
CA GLY A 340 -14.80 -13.45 -23.25
C GLY A 340 -13.75 -14.38 -23.87
N MET A 341 -12.45 -14.17 -23.60
CA MET A 341 -11.41 -15.08 -24.07
C MET A 341 -11.31 -16.31 -23.17
N VAL A 342 -11.32 -17.51 -23.77
CA VAL A 342 -11.01 -18.76 -23.07
C VAL A 342 -9.51 -18.83 -22.79
N HIS A 343 -9.13 -19.06 -21.53
CA HIS A 343 -7.74 -19.07 -21.11
C HIS A 343 -7.47 -19.96 -19.89
N ALA A 344 -6.20 -20.28 -19.66
CA ALA A 344 -5.71 -20.95 -18.46
C ALA A 344 -4.20 -20.73 -18.30
N ILE A 345 -3.76 -20.63 -17.04
CA ILE A 345 -2.34 -20.64 -16.69
C ILE A 345 -1.88 -22.09 -16.57
N GLY A 346 -0.90 -22.50 -17.38
CA GLY A 346 -0.31 -23.83 -17.28
C GLY A 346 0.62 -24.00 -16.09
N GLY A 347 0.97 -25.25 -15.78
CA GLY A 347 1.91 -25.57 -14.71
C GLY A 347 3.35 -25.14 -15.00
N GLY A 348 4.10 -24.83 -13.94
CA GLY A 348 5.49 -24.39 -14.02
C GLY A 348 5.65 -22.92 -14.37
N ILE A 349 4.65 -22.08 -14.09
CA ILE A 349 4.65 -20.65 -14.41
C ILE A 349 4.54 -19.82 -13.13
N VAL A 350 5.38 -18.78 -13.03
CA VAL A 350 5.17 -17.67 -12.09
C VAL A 350 4.88 -16.42 -12.91
N LEU A 351 3.83 -15.69 -12.58
CA LEU A 351 3.43 -14.51 -13.35
C LEU A 351 2.92 -13.37 -12.49
N TYR A 352 2.99 -12.17 -13.06
CA TYR A 352 2.35 -10.95 -12.58
C TYR A 352 1.01 -10.79 -13.32
N GLU A 353 -0.09 -10.66 -12.59
CA GLU A 353 -1.44 -10.49 -13.15
C GLU A 353 -2.03 -9.17 -12.67
N ILE A 354 -2.22 -8.22 -13.59
CA ILE A 354 -3.03 -7.02 -13.35
C ILE A 354 -4.38 -7.19 -14.01
N GLN A 355 -5.44 -6.91 -13.28
CA GLN A 355 -6.81 -7.08 -13.75
C GLN A 355 -7.73 -6.00 -13.18
N GLN A 356 -8.94 -5.88 -13.74
CA GLN A 356 -10.04 -5.21 -13.05
C GLN A 356 -10.27 -5.85 -11.67
N SER A 357 -10.72 -5.09 -10.68
CA SER A 357 -11.01 -5.59 -9.33
C SER A 357 -12.28 -6.45 -9.31
N SER A 358 -12.17 -7.68 -9.83
CA SER A 358 -13.23 -8.68 -9.91
C SER A 358 -12.68 -10.08 -9.66
N ASP A 359 -13.44 -10.88 -8.94
CA ASP A 359 -13.17 -12.31 -8.69
C ASP A 359 -14.09 -13.23 -9.51
N VAL A 360 -14.89 -12.68 -10.42
CA VAL A 360 -15.83 -13.46 -11.26
C VAL A 360 -15.06 -14.33 -12.23
N THR A 361 -15.30 -15.63 -12.16
CA THR A 361 -14.62 -16.63 -12.99
C THR A 361 -15.60 -17.74 -13.36
N TYR A 362 -15.82 -17.92 -14.66
CA TYR A 362 -16.62 -19.04 -15.17
C TYR A 362 -15.70 -20.14 -15.63
N ARG A 363 -15.66 -21.21 -14.83
CA ARG A 363 -14.86 -22.40 -15.11
C ARG A 363 -15.55 -23.27 -16.15
N VAL A 364 -14.84 -23.62 -17.21
CA VAL A 364 -15.36 -24.51 -18.27
C VAL A 364 -14.77 -25.91 -18.21
N TRP A 365 -13.53 -26.06 -17.72
CA TRP A 365 -12.90 -27.37 -17.60
C TRP A 365 -11.81 -27.38 -16.52
N ASP A 366 -11.69 -28.51 -15.82
CA ASP A 366 -10.76 -28.66 -14.68
C ASP A 366 -9.97 -29.96 -14.69
N TYR A 367 -9.79 -30.58 -15.86
CA TYR A 367 -9.04 -31.83 -16.02
C TYR A 367 -9.58 -33.00 -15.19
N GLY A 368 -10.85 -32.96 -14.80
CA GLY A 368 -11.47 -33.98 -13.95
C GLY A 368 -10.90 -34.07 -12.53
N ARG A 369 -10.16 -33.05 -12.05
CA ARG A 369 -9.57 -33.03 -10.71
C ARG A 369 -10.63 -33.13 -9.62
N VAL A 370 -10.28 -33.86 -8.56
CA VAL A 370 -11.12 -34.02 -7.36
C VAL A 370 -10.39 -33.52 -6.12
N ASN A 371 -11.14 -33.05 -5.13
CA ASN A 371 -10.61 -32.70 -3.81
C ASN A 371 -10.36 -33.97 -2.96
N ASP A 372 -9.88 -33.79 -1.73
CA ASP A 372 -9.62 -34.89 -0.77
C ASP A 372 -10.87 -35.72 -0.42
N LYS A 373 -12.07 -35.22 -0.74
CA LYS A 373 -13.35 -35.91 -0.57
C LYS A 373 -13.83 -36.60 -1.85
N GLY A 374 -13.09 -36.53 -2.94
CA GLY A 374 -13.47 -37.10 -4.23
C GLY A 374 -14.44 -36.24 -5.04
N GLU A 375 -14.67 -34.98 -4.65
CA GLU A 375 -15.62 -34.08 -5.31
C GLU A 375 -14.91 -33.21 -6.36
N GLN A 376 -15.52 -33.05 -7.53
CA GLN A 376 -15.03 -32.14 -8.57
C GLN A 376 -15.44 -30.69 -8.25
N ARG A 377 -14.63 -29.73 -8.71
CA ARG A 377 -14.99 -28.30 -8.62
C ARG A 377 -16.12 -27.96 -9.58
N GLU A 378 -16.94 -27.00 -9.18
CA GLU A 378 -18.06 -26.52 -9.98
C GLU A 378 -17.59 -25.93 -11.34
N LEU A 379 -18.34 -26.30 -12.38
CA LEU A 379 -18.25 -25.76 -13.73
C LEU A 379 -19.45 -24.85 -14.00
N HIS A 380 -19.24 -23.77 -14.73
CA HIS A 380 -20.21 -22.69 -14.96
C HIS A 380 -20.60 -22.64 -16.45
N ILE A 381 -21.02 -23.78 -16.99
CA ILE A 381 -21.12 -23.98 -18.45
C ILE A 381 -22.06 -22.98 -19.12
N ARG A 382 -23.23 -22.71 -18.53
CA ARG A 382 -24.20 -21.76 -19.10
C ARG A 382 -23.63 -20.34 -19.13
N GLN A 383 -23.16 -19.83 -17.99
CA GLN A 383 -22.59 -18.49 -17.90
C GLN A 383 -21.36 -18.33 -18.79
N ALA A 384 -20.54 -19.38 -18.90
CA ALA A 384 -19.38 -19.36 -19.78
C ALA A 384 -19.79 -19.23 -21.26
N LEU A 385 -20.78 -20.01 -21.70
CA LEU A 385 -21.27 -19.95 -23.09
C LEU A 385 -21.88 -18.60 -23.44
N ASP A 386 -22.49 -17.90 -22.48
CA ASP A 386 -23.04 -16.56 -22.69
C ASP A 386 -21.95 -15.51 -23.00
N VAL A 387 -20.73 -15.71 -22.49
CA VAL A 387 -19.67 -14.69 -22.56
C VAL A 387 -18.49 -15.06 -23.45
N ILE A 388 -18.34 -16.34 -23.83
CA ILE A 388 -17.25 -16.78 -24.69
C ILE A 388 -17.38 -16.14 -26.06
N ASN A 389 -16.28 -15.56 -26.52
CA ASN A 389 -16.10 -15.15 -27.90
C ASN A 389 -15.01 -16.01 -28.56
N PRO A 390 -15.38 -17.02 -29.38
CA PRO A 390 -14.44 -17.93 -30.02
C PRO A 390 -13.46 -17.26 -30.99
N SER A 391 -13.79 -16.05 -31.47
CA SER A 391 -12.94 -15.32 -32.42
C SER A 391 -11.78 -14.58 -31.77
N LEU A 392 -11.77 -14.47 -30.44
CA LEU A 392 -10.70 -13.76 -29.73
C LEU A 392 -9.38 -14.53 -29.81
N LEU A 393 -8.46 -13.96 -30.57
CA LEU A 393 -7.06 -14.37 -30.62
C LEU A 393 -6.20 -13.21 -30.13
N GLY A 394 -5.24 -13.52 -29.27
CA GLY A 394 -4.27 -12.56 -28.79
C GLY A 394 -2.86 -12.81 -29.32
N GLU A 395 -2.08 -11.74 -29.32
CA GLU A 395 -0.64 -11.74 -29.57
C GLU A 395 0.11 -11.58 -28.25
N LYS A 396 1.36 -12.04 -28.21
CA LYS A 396 2.25 -11.80 -27.08
C LYS A 396 3.26 -10.70 -27.44
N VAL A 397 3.47 -9.77 -26.52
CA VAL A 397 4.58 -8.81 -26.59
C VAL A 397 5.63 -9.19 -25.56
N ARG A 398 6.77 -8.49 -25.53
CA ARG A 398 7.83 -8.75 -24.53
C ARG A 398 8.31 -7.47 -23.88
N ILE A 399 8.70 -7.58 -22.62
CA ILE A 399 9.36 -6.50 -21.90
C ILE A 399 10.81 -6.33 -22.37
N GLN A 400 11.37 -5.17 -22.06
CA GLN A 400 12.76 -4.86 -22.35
C GLN A 400 13.69 -5.78 -21.52
N PRO A 401 14.81 -6.24 -22.11
CA PRO A 401 15.79 -7.03 -21.39
C PRO A 401 16.43 -6.21 -20.26
N LYS A 402 16.99 -6.90 -19.26
CA LYS A 402 17.82 -6.25 -18.26
C LYS A 402 19.02 -5.57 -18.92
N GLY A 403 19.34 -4.35 -18.51
CA GLY A 403 20.38 -3.52 -19.14
C GLY A 403 19.94 -2.73 -20.38
N ALA A 404 18.63 -2.72 -20.69
CA ALA A 404 18.09 -1.75 -21.64
C ALA A 404 18.31 -0.30 -21.16
N PRO A 405 18.36 0.69 -22.07
CA PRO A 405 18.45 2.09 -21.69
C PRO A 405 17.32 2.50 -20.72
N SER A 406 17.64 3.38 -19.77
CA SER A 406 16.67 3.91 -18.83
C SER A 406 15.47 4.51 -19.57
N GLY A 407 14.27 4.16 -19.15
CA GLY A 407 13.06 4.52 -19.87
C GLY A 407 11.81 3.86 -19.33
N ILE A 408 10.66 4.41 -19.72
CA ILE A 408 9.34 3.81 -19.50
C ILE A 408 8.79 3.37 -20.86
N PHE A 409 8.36 2.12 -20.95
CA PHE A 409 7.91 1.49 -22.18
C PHE A 409 6.50 0.91 -22.02
N ARG A 410 5.58 1.38 -22.85
CA ARG A 410 4.20 0.89 -22.89
C ARG A 410 4.15 -0.55 -23.38
N LEU A 411 3.71 -1.45 -22.50
CA LEU A 411 3.48 -2.86 -22.83
C LEU A 411 2.04 -3.06 -23.28
N LEU A 412 1.09 -2.41 -22.59
CA LEU A 412 -0.34 -2.56 -22.84
C LEU A 412 -1.11 -1.28 -22.51
N SER A 413 -2.11 -0.97 -23.33
CA SER A 413 -3.12 0.06 -23.05
C SER A 413 -4.53 -0.50 -23.29
N ALA A 414 -5.15 -1.05 -22.25
CA ALA A 414 -6.53 -1.51 -22.28
C ALA A 414 -7.50 -0.39 -21.83
N ALA A 415 -8.80 -0.59 -21.96
CA ALA A 415 -9.79 0.39 -21.47
C ALA A 415 -9.73 0.57 -19.95
N ALA A 416 -9.48 -0.50 -19.21
CA ALA A 416 -9.49 -0.49 -17.74
C ALA A 416 -8.15 -0.02 -17.12
N PHE A 417 -7.03 -0.31 -17.76
CA PHE A 417 -5.70 -0.02 -17.22
C PHE A 417 -4.62 0.03 -18.30
N THR A 418 -3.48 0.56 -17.91
CA THR A 418 -2.23 0.55 -18.65
C THR A 418 -1.19 -0.25 -17.88
N LEU A 419 -0.30 -0.90 -18.62
CA LEU A 419 0.86 -1.59 -18.06
C LEU A 419 2.10 -1.10 -18.79
N ASP A 420 2.99 -0.49 -18.04
CA ASP A 420 4.30 -0.02 -18.50
C ASP A 420 5.39 -0.86 -17.81
N SER A 421 6.52 -1.04 -18.49
CA SER A 421 7.76 -1.42 -17.81
C SER A 421 8.66 -0.19 -17.67
N VAL A 422 9.44 -0.18 -16.60
CA VAL A 422 10.49 0.82 -16.38
C VAL A 422 11.83 0.12 -16.30
N ALA A 423 12.80 0.61 -17.05
CA ALA A 423 14.21 0.24 -16.93
C ALA A 423 14.97 1.42 -16.30
N VAL A 424 15.88 1.13 -15.38
CA VAL A 424 16.66 2.13 -14.65
C VAL A 424 18.12 1.70 -14.66
N ASP A 425 18.99 2.61 -15.07
CA ASP A 425 20.44 2.57 -14.86
C ASP A 425 20.87 3.95 -14.35
N GLY A 426 21.24 4.01 -13.07
CA GLY A 426 21.46 5.26 -12.35
C GLY A 426 20.17 5.80 -11.73
N GLU A 427 19.62 6.87 -12.29
CA GLU A 427 18.41 7.53 -11.81
C GLU A 427 17.40 7.72 -12.94
N TRP A 428 16.12 7.54 -12.62
CA TRP A 428 15.02 7.81 -13.53
C TRP A 428 13.87 8.48 -12.78
N GLU A 429 13.49 9.67 -13.22
CA GLU A 429 12.34 10.38 -12.67
C GLU A 429 11.04 9.79 -13.18
N LEU A 430 10.14 9.43 -12.26
CA LEU A 430 8.81 8.98 -12.63
C LEU A 430 7.97 10.19 -13.04
N PRO A 431 7.36 10.19 -14.24
CA PRO A 431 6.47 11.28 -14.65
C PRO A 431 5.34 11.49 -13.63
N PRO A 432 4.89 12.73 -13.38
CA PRO A 432 3.70 12.99 -12.59
C PRO A 432 2.48 12.26 -13.16
N HIS A 433 1.57 11.82 -12.28
CA HIS A 433 0.33 11.16 -12.67
C HIS A 433 -0.84 11.65 -11.81
N PRO A 434 -1.23 12.94 -11.94
CA PRO A 434 -2.13 13.60 -10.98
C PRO A 434 -3.60 13.15 -11.08
N GLU A 435 -3.96 12.38 -12.11
CA GLU A 435 -5.34 11.93 -12.33
C GLU A 435 -5.67 10.62 -11.59
N SER A 436 -4.66 9.80 -11.27
CA SER A 436 -4.89 8.53 -10.58
C SER A 436 -3.64 7.96 -9.90
N PHE A 437 -3.83 6.95 -9.07
CA PHE A 437 -2.73 6.23 -8.45
C PHE A 437 -1.95 5.41 -9.48
N ARG A 438 -0.75 4.98 -9.09
CA ARG A 438 0.02 3.95 -9.80
C ARG A 438 0.38 2.83 -8.86
N ILE A 439 0.56 1.64 -9.39
CA ILE A 439 1.15 0.50 -8.67
C ILE A 439 2.51 0.24 -9.29
N LEU A 440 3.56 0.46 -8.52
CA LEU A 440 4.93 0.10 -8.90
C LEU A 440 5.24 -1.28 -8.34
N THR A 441 5.75 -2.20 -9.15
CA THR A 441 6.31 -3.48 -8.70
C THR A 441 7.71 -3.63 -9.24
N VAL A 442 8.71 -3.81 -8.38
CA VAL A 442 10.10 -3.91 -8.84
C VAL A 442 10.45 -5.36 -9.18
N LEU A 443 11.12 -5.59 -10.31
CA LEU A 443 11.58 -6.91 -10.75
C LEU A 443 13.04 -7.16 -10.33
N ASP A 444 13.77 -6.07 -10.09
CA ASP A 444 15.12 -6.05 -9.55
C ASP A 444 15.15 -5.12 -8.33
N ALA A 445 16.22 -5.16 -7.52
CA ALA A 445 16.34 -4.23 -6.40
C ALA A 445 16.47 -2.77 -6.88
N LEU A 446 15.63 -1.88 -6.35
CA LEU A 446 15.59 -0.45 -6.68
C LEU A 446 15.31 0.36 -5.40
N HIS A 447 15.69 1.62 -5.40
CA HIS A 447 15.27 2.60 -4.40
C HIS A 447 14.25 3.55 -5.02
N LEU A 448 13.12 3.74 -4.34
CA LEU A 448 12.16 4.80 -4.66
C LEU A 448 12.44 5.99 -3.74
N CYS A 449 12.90 7.10 -4.31
CA CYS A 449 13.33 8.28 -3.57
C CYS A 449 12.37 9.44 -3.77
N TRP A 450 12.23 10.27 -2.74
CA TRP A 450 11.57 11.57 -2.77
C TRP A 450 12.34 12.57 -1.89
N GLU A 451 11.86 13.80 -1.81
CA GLU A 451 12.49 14.80 -0.95
C GLU A 451 12.43 14.38 0.53
N GLY A 452 13.60 14.26 1.16
CA GLY A 452 13.74 13.95 2.57
C GLY A 452 13.71 12.47 2.96
N SER A 453 13.45 11.53 2.05
CA SER A 453 13.47 10.09 2.36
C SER A 453 13.53 9.21 1.11
N ASP A 454 13.81 7.92 1.31
CA ASP A 454 13.70 6.88 0.29
C ASP A 454 13.06 5.60 0.84
N MET A 455 12.75 4.69 -0.07
CA MET A 455 12.26 3.36 0.20
C MET A 455 13.03 2.34 -0.63
N ALA A 456 13.84 1.52 0.02
CA ALA A 456 14.46 0.35 -0.60
C ALA A 456 13.39 -0.71 -0.94
N LEU A 457 13.48 -1.25 -2.16
CA LEU A 457 12.57 -2.26 -2.69
C LEU A 457 13.38 -3.45 -3.23
N LYS A 458 12.98 -4.65 -2.84
CA LYS A 458 13.49 -5.92 -3.35
C LYS A 458 12.58 -6.44 -4.46
N ALA A 459 13.12 -7.28 -5.34
CA ALA A 459 12.35 -7.94 -6.39
C ALA A 459 11.05 -8.57 -5.83
N GLY A 460 9.94 -8.35 -6.54
CA GLY A 460 8.60 -8.81 -6.15
C GLY A 460 7.87 -7.89 -5.16
N GLN A 461 8.51 -6.86 -4.61
CA GLN A 461 7.83 -5.88 -3.76
C GLN A 461 7.09 -4.83 -4.59
N SER A 462 5.91 -4.44 -4.08
CA SER A 462 5.07 -3.43 -4.71
C SER A 462 4.77 -2.25 -3.79
N VAL A 463 4.58 -1.11 -4.42
CA VAL A 463 4.26 0.17 -3.79
C VAL A 463 3.04 0.76 -4.47
N LEU A 464 2.06 1.15 -3.67
CA LEU A 464 0.97 2.01 -4.12
C LEU A 464 1.49 3.45 -4.11
N ILE A 465 1.55 4.07 -5.28
CA ILE A 465 1.95 5.46 -5.47
C ILE A 465 0.68 6.32 -5.47
N PRO A 466 0.49 7.18 -4.45
CA PRO A 466 -0.68 8.06 -4.34
C PRO A 466 -0.79 9.07 -5.48
N VAL A 467 -2.00 9.61 -5.68
CA VAL A 467 -2.23 10.75 -6.59
C VAL A 467 -1.46 11.99 -6.14
N SER A 468 -1.52 12.30 -4.84
CA SER A 468 -0.85 13.46 -4.25
C SER A 468 0.62 13.20 -3.90
N CYS A 469 1.27 12.21 -4.52
CA CYS A 469 2.66 11.90 -4.22
C CYS A 469 3.59 13.07 -4.56
N PRO A 470 4.71 13.23 -3.83
CA PRO A 470 5.75 14.19 -4.21
C PRO A 470 6.44 13.75 -5.51
N ARG A 471 7.45 14.52 -5.95
CA ARG A 471 8.35 14.10 -7.02
C ARG A 471 9.05 12.80 -6.64
N LEU A 472 9.05 11.82 -7.54
CA LEU A 472 9.60 10.48 -7.32
C LEU A 472 10.73 10.16 -8.29
N ILE A 473 11.82 9.61 -7.76
CA ILE A 473 12.97 9.14 -8.53
C ILE A 473 13.19 7.67 -8.22
N LEU A 474 13.29 6.83 -9.24
CA LEU A 474 13.82 5.48 -9.11
C LEU A 474 15.33 5.52 -9.26
N ARG A 475 16.05 4.93 -8.32
CA ARG A 475 17.51 4.81 -8.34
C ARG A 475 17.95 3.35 -8.29
N GLY A 476 18.94 3.00 -9.10
CA GLY A 476 19.56 1.67 -9.11
C GLY A 476 19.91 1.20 -10.51
N ASN A 477 20.09 -0.12 -10.66
CA ASN A 477 20.26 -0.79 -11.95
C ASN A 477 19.32 -1.99 -12.00
N GLY A 478 18.21 -1.86 -12.74
CA GLY A 478 17.14 -2.84 -12.68
C GLY A 478 15.88 -2.46 -13.44
N ARG A 479 14.85 -3.29 -13.28
CA ARG A 479 13.55 -3.09 -13.92
C ARG A 479 12.40 -3.08 -12.93
N GLY A 480 11.29 -2.50 -13.33
CA GLY A 480 10.01 -2.55 -12.64
C GLY A 480 8.84 -2.51 -13.60
N LEU A 481 7.64 -2.63 -13.06
CA LEU A 481 6.36 -2.51 -13.74
C LEU A 481 5.56 -1.40 -13.10
N ILE A 482 4.86 -0.64 -13.93
CA ILE A 482 3.95 0.42 -13.49
C ILE A 482 2.59 0.08 -14.09
N ALA A 483 1.65 -0.29 -13.22
CA ALA A 483 0.24 -0.38 -13.58
C ALA A 483 -0.48 0.91 -13.17
N ALA A 484 -1.31 1.43 -14.06
CA ALA A 484 -2.10 2.63 -13.80
C ALA A 484 -3.47 2.52 -14.47
N LEU A 485 -4.42 3.34 -14.04
CA LEU A 485 -5.65 3.51 -14.80
C LEU A 485 -5.38 4.22 -16.12
N ARG A 486 -6.23 3.98 -17.11
CA ARG A 486 -6.15 4.67 -18.39
C ARG A 486 -6.83 6.03 -18.36
#